data_AF-A0A2E2K2A7-F1
#
_entry.id   AF-A0A2E2K2A7-F1
#
_cell.length_a   1.000
_cell.length_b   1.000
_cell.length_c   1.000
_cell.angle_alpha   90.00
_cell.angle_beta   90.00
_cell.angle_gamma   90.00
#
_symmetry.space_group_name_H-M   'P 1'
#
loop_
_entity.id
_entity.type
_entity.pdbx_description
1 polymer ?
#
loop_
_entity_poly.entity_id
_entity_poly.type
_entity_poly.pdbx_seq_one_letter_code
_entity_poly.pdbx_strand_id
1 'polypeptide(L)'
;MFRSLCFALLILAGTKPAFADCSLSIFKESPAVPTAQEASYEEMKQAVSTIQHYIRSAEQALDACVQLSSFSYNYHVGRLKSLADNINKQADIFSALASSGSLAQN
;
A
#
# COMPACT_ATOMS: atom_id res chain seq x y z
N MET A 1 -11.11 28.16 60.42
CA MET A 1 -10.37 28.75 59.27
C MET A 1 -9.93 27.61 58.36
N PHE A 2 -10.66 27.37 57.27
CA PHE A 2 -10.26 26.41 56.23
C PHE A 2 -9.23 27.08 55.32
N ARG A 3 -7.97 26.66 55.38
CA ARG A 3 -6.94 27.11 54.44
C ARG A 3 -6.58 25.97 53.48
N SER A 4 -7.34 25.98 52.39
CA SER A 4 -6.91 25.80 51.00
C SER A 4 -5.86 24.72 50.74
N LEU A 5 -6.35 23.54 50.35
CA LEU A 5 -5.64 22.61 49.49
C LEU A 5 -5.36 23.30 48.14
N CYS A 6 -4.09 23.52 47.78
CA CYS A 6 -3.68 23.76 46.41
C CYS A 6 -2.90 22.52 45.93
N PHE A 7 -3.67 21.50 45.55
CA PHE A 7 -3.20 20.44 44.66
C PHE A 7 -3.32 20.92 43.21
N ALA A 8 -2.45 20.41 42.34
CA ALA A 8 -2.43 20.58 40.87
C ALA A 8 -1.88 21.94 40.38
N LEU A 9 -1.02 22.01 39.36
CA LEU A 9 -0.77 21.10 38.25
C LEU A 9 0.74 20.85 38.10
N LEU A 10 1.17 19.62 38.38
CA LEU A 10 2.45 19.11 37.89
C LEU A 10 2.22 18.59 36.46
N ILE A 11 2.86 19.28 35.51
CA ILE A 11 3.54 18.68 34.34
C ILE A 11 2.69 17.71 33.50
N LEU A 12 1.94 18.24 32.54
CA LEU A 12 1.54 17.50 31.33
C LEU A 12 1.95 18.22 30.03
N ALA A 13 3.01 19.03 30.06
CA ALA A 13 3.66 19.52 28.84
C ALA A 13 4.68 18.49 28.35
N GLY A 14 4.21 17.28 28.11
CA GLY A 14 4.98 16.15 27.58
C GLY A 14 4.32 15.53 26.35
N THR A 15 3.40 16.23 25.68
CA THR A 15 2.96 15.82 24.35
C THR A 15 4.03 16.27 23.38
N LYS A 16 5.01 15.40 23.10
CA LYS A 16 5.72 15.47 21.81
C LYS A 16 4.61 15.62 20.75
N PRO A 17 4.63 16.65 19.90
CA PRO A 17 3.70 16.66 18.79
C PRO A 17 4.01 15.40 18.00
N ALA A 18 3.14 14.41 18.06
CA ALA A 18 3.14 13.27 17.15
C ALA A 18 2.61 13.75 15.79
N PHE A 19 3.15 14.85 15.28
CA PHE A 19 3.18 15.12 13.85
C PHE A 19 4.35 14.32 13.30
N ALA A 20 4.31 13.00 13.48
CA ALA A 20 5.13 12.13 12.66
C ALA A 20 4.68 12.40 11.23
N ASP A 21 5.60 12.96 10.46
CA ASP A 21 5.42 13.40 9.08
C ASP A 21 4.68 12.31 8.31
N CYS A 22 3.42 12.56 7.97
CA CYS A 22 2.66 11.66 7.11
C CYS A 22 3.21 11.80 5.69
N SER A 23 4.31 11.11 5.44
CA SER A 23 4.91 11.06 4.12
C SER A 23 4.27 9.94 3.31
N LEU A 24 3.33 10.30 2.44
CA LEU A 24 2.79 9.43 1.41
C LEU A 24 3.73 9.32 0.19
N SER A 25 5.04 9.46 0.39
CA SER A 25 6.04 9.44 -0.69
C SER A 25 6.04 8.14 -1.49
N ILE A 26 5.59 7.03 -0.88
CA ILE A 26 5.43 5.74 -1.57
C ILE A 26 4.48 5.83 -2.77
N PHE A 27 3.50 6.74 -2.75
CA PHE A 27 2.52 6.90 -3.83
C PHE A 27 3.01 7.75 -5.01
N LYS A 28 4.24 8.30 -4.94
CA LYS A 28 4.85 9.08 -6.02
C LYS A 28 5.13 8.23 -7.24
N GLU A 29 5.58 6.99 -7.03
CA GLU A 29 5.93 6.06 -8.10
C GLU A 29 5.23 4.73 -7.85
N SER A 30 4.38 4.33 -8.79
CA SER A 30 3.75 3.02 -8.78
C SER A 30 4.60 2.04 -9.58
N PRO A 31 4.80 0.80 -9.11
CA PRO A 31 5.45 -0.23 -9.91
C PRO A 31 4.67 -0.48 -11.20
N ALA A 32 5.40 -0.81 -12.27
CA ALA A 32 4.82 -1.15 -13.56
C ALA A 32 4.17 -2.55 -13.53
N VAL A 33 3.06 -2.70 -14.25
CA VAL A 33 2.42 -3.99 -14.50
C VAL A 33 2.83 -4.44 -15.89
N PRO A 34 3.60 -5.54 -16.03
CA PRO A 34 3.96 -6.06 -17.34
C PRO A 34 2.74 -6.65 -18.05
N THR A 35 2.74 -6.58 -19.38
CA THR A 35 1.73 -7.20 -20.24
C THR A 35 1.97 -8.71 -20.31
N ALA A 36 0.91 -9.51 -20.22
CA ALA A 36 1.01 -10.97 -20.20
C ALA A 36 1.62 -11.57 -21.48
N GLN A 37 1.46 -10.90 -22.63
CA GLN A 37 1.94 -11.40 -23.92
C GLN A 37 3.46 -11.21 -24.12
N GLU A 38 4.05 -10.23 -23.43
CA GLU A 38 5.44 -9.82 -23.66
C GLU A 38 6.35 -10.20 -22.49
N ALA A 39 5.77 -10.44 -21.31
CA ALA A 39 6.51 -10.84 -20.12
C ALA A 39 7.08 -12.26 -20.25
N SER A 40 8.31 -12.45 -19.77
CA SER A 40 8.82 -13.76 -19.41
C SER A 40 8.24 -14.24 -18.07
N TYR A 41 8.42 -15.54 -17.78
CA TYR A 41 8.00 -16.12 -16.50
C TYR A 41 8.64 -15.40 -15.30
N GLU A 42 9.96 -15.15 -15.32
CA GLU A 42 10.64 -14.49 -14.21
C GLU A 42 10.22 -13.02 -14.06
N GLU A 43 9.94 -12.31 -15.16
CA GLU A 43 9.42 -10.94 -15.11
C GLU A 43 8.01 -10.90 -14.48
N MET A 44 7.10 -11.78 -14.89
CA MET A 44 5.76 -11.83 -14.32
C MET A 44 5.79 -12.20 -12.83
N LYS A 45 6.59 -13.20 -12.45
CA LYS A 45 6.78 -13.61 -11.06
C LYS A 45 7.37 -12.48 -10.20
N GLN A 46 8.40 -11.81 -10.70
CA GLN A 46 9.02 -10.67 -10.01
C GLN A 46 8.04 -9.51 -9.88
N ALA A 47 7.23 -9.23 -10.91
CA ALA A 47 6.23 -8.18 -10.88
C ALA A 47 5.15 -8.45 -9.83
N VAL A 48 4.61 -9.67 -9.77
CA VAL A 48 3.64 -10.08 -8.73
C VAL A 48 4.22 -9.86 -7.33
N SER A 49 5.43 -10.35 -7.07
CA SER A 49 6.08 -10.19 -5.76
C SER A 49 6.33 -8.71 -5.41
N THR A 50 6.82 -7.93 -6.37
CA THR A 50 7.14 -6.50 -6.19
C THR A 50 5.87 -5.70 -5.89
N ILE A 51 4.80 -5.93 -6.66
CA ILE A 51 3.52 -5.23 -6.48
C ILE A 51 2.86 -5.61 -5.16
N GLN A 52 2.91 -6.89 -4.76
CA GLN A 52 2.43 -7.32 -3.44
C GLN A 52 3.19 -6.66 -2.29
N HIS A 53 4.50 -6.52 -2.41
CA HIS A 53 5.31 -5.81 -1.40
C HIS A 53 4.98 -4.31 -1.37
N TYR A 54 4.84 -3.68 -2.53
CA TYR A 54 4.45 -2.28 -2.65
C TYR A 54 3.08 -2.01 -2.02
N ILE A 55 2.07 -2.83 -2.33
CA ILE A 55 0.72 -2.69 -1.77
C ILE A 55 0.75 -2.76 -0.24
N ARG A 56 1.40 -3.77 0.34
CA ARG A 56 1.53 -3.90 1.80
C ARG A 56 2.22 -2.71 2.43
N SER A 57 3.30 -2.22 1.82
CA SER A 57 4.03 -1.06 2.33
C SER A 57 3.20 0.23 2.22
N ALA A 58 2.40 0.35 1.16
CA ALA A 58 1.52 1.49 0.95
C ALA A 58 0.32 1.48 1.91
N GLU A 59 -0.25 0.31 2.20
CA GLU A 59 -1.28 0.13 3.24
C GLU A 59 -0.74 0.54 4.62
N GLN A 60 0.47 0.08 4.99
CA GLN A 60 1.12 0.50 6.22
C GLN A 60 1.34 2.02 6.30
N ALA A 61 1.72 2.66 5.19
CA ALA A 61 1.87 4.11 5.13
C ALA A 61 0.55 4.86 5.29
N LEU A 62 -0.56 4.31 4.76
CA LEU A 62 -1.90 4.86 4.95
C LEU A 62 -2.37 4.72 6.40
N ASP A 63 -2.18 3.53 7.00
CA ASP A 63 -2.58 3.25 8.38
C ASP A 63 -1.80 4.10 9.39
N ALA A 64 -0.52 4.37 9.12
CA ALA A 64 0.31 5.24 9.94
C ALA A 64 -0.14 6.72 9.86
N CYS A 65 -0.88 7.10 8.83
CA CYS A 65 -1.27 8.47 8.58
C CYS A 65 -2.67 8.81 9.15
N VAL A 66 -2.69 9.17 10.44
CA VAL A 66 -3.91 9.48 11.20
C VAL A 66 -4.64 10.76 10.72
N GLN A 67 -4.01 11.58 9.87
CA GLN A 67 -4.52 12.89 9.43
C GLN A 67 -5.17 12.89 8.04
N LEU A 68 -5.32 11.74 7.37
CA LEU A 68 -5.97 11.70 6.05
C LEU A 68 -7.48 11.89 6.17
N SER A 69 -8.02 12.76 5.31
CA SER A 69 -9.47 12.79 5.09
C SER A 69 -9.93 11.45 4.51
N SER A 70 -11.20 11.07 4.76
CA SER A 70 -11.78 9.86 4.17
C SER A 70 -11.70 9.86 2.64
N PHE A 71 -11.83 11.03 2.00
CA PHE A 71 -11.67 11.17 0.56
C PHE A 71 -10.25 10.80 0.10
N SER A 72 -9.23 11.40 0.72
CA SER A 72 -7.82 11.12 0.39
C SER A 72 -7.44 9.66 0.66
N TYR A 73 -7.86 9.13 1.81
CA TYR A 73 -7.64 7.72 2.16
C TYR A 73 -8.26 6.79 1.10
N ASN A 74 -9.54 6.98 0.77
CA ASN A 74 -10.25 6.17 -0.23
C ASN A 74 -9.66 6.31 -1.64
N TYR A 75 -9.16 7.49 -2.00
CA TYR A 75 -8.45 7.70 -3.26
C TYR A 75 -7.20 6.80 -3.36
N HIS A 76 -6.38 6.75 -2.30
CA HIS A 76 -5.19 5.90 -2.29
C HIS A 76 -5.54 4.40 -2.24
N VAL A 77 -6.52 4.00 -1.44
CA VAL A 77 -7.03 2.61 -1.44
C VAL A 77 -7.52 2.21 -2.83
N GLY A 78 -8.26 3.09 -3.52
CA GLY A 78 -8.72 2.86 -4.89
C GLY A 78 -7.56 2.64 -5.88
N ARG A 79 -6.47 3.40 -5.74
CA ARG A 79 -5.25 3.20 -6.56
C ARG A 79 -4.60 1.84 -6.30
N LEU A 80 -4.47 1.44 -5.04
CA LEU A 80 -3.90 0.13 -4.66
C LEU A 80 -4.77 -1.01 -5.20
N LYS A 81 -6.09 -0.90 -5.06
CA LYS A 81 -7.04 -1.87 -5.62
C LYS A 81 -6.90 -1.98 -7.14
N SER A 82 -6.86 -0.87 -7.85
CA SER A 82 -6.68 -0.88 -9.31
C SER A 82 -5.38 -1.55 -9.74
N LEU A 83 -4.28 -1.30 -9.02
CA LEU A 83 -2.99 -1.94 -9.26
C LEU A 83 -3.06 -3.46 -9.02
N ALA A 84 -3.67 -3.88 -7.91
CA ALA A 84 -3.87 -5.29 -7.57
C ALA A 84 -4.73 -6.02 -8.62
N ASP A 85 -5.85 -5.41 -9.02
CA ASP A 85 -6.76 -5.97 -10.02
C ASP A 85 -6.05 -6.11 -11.38
N ASN A 86 -5.20 -5.15 -11.75
CA ASN A 86 -4.46 -5.19 -13.01
C ASN A 86 -3.38 -6.28 -13.02
N ILE A 87 -2.55 -6.40 -11.98
CA ILE A 87 -1.52 -7.46 -11.93
C ILE A 87 -2.15 -8.85 -11.89
N ASN A 88 -3.24 -9.03 -11.14
CA ASN A 88 -3.96 -10.31 -11.10
C ASN A 88 -4.50 -10.67 -12.48
N LYS A 89 -5.12 -9.72 -13.18
CA LYS A 89 -5.60 -9.93 -14.55
C LYS A 89 -4.47 -10.35 -15.50
N GLN A 90 -3.31 -9.69 -15.45
CA GLN A 90 -2.19 -10.05 -16.32
C GLN A 90 -1.58 -11.41 -15.93
N ALA A 91 -1.48 -11.73 -14.64
CA ALA A 91 -1.01 -13.04 -14.18
C ALA A 91 -1.96 -14.18 -14.61
N ASP A 92 -3.27 -13.96 -14.56
CA ASP A 92 -4.27 -14.94 -15.01
C ASP A 92 -4.18 -15.18 -16.52
N ILE A 93 -4.07 -14.11 -17.31
CA ILE A 93 -3.86 -14.20 -18.77
C ILE A 93 -2.55 -14.94 -19.07
N PHE A 94 -1.47 -14.60 -18.36
CA PHE A 94 -0.17 -15.24 -18.53
C PHE A 94 -0.24 -16.75 -18.25
N SER A 95 -0.89 -17.14 -17.16
CA SER A 95 -1.10 -18.55 -16.81
C SER A 95 -1.91 -19.30 -17.88
N ALA A 96 -2.96 -18.67 -18.42
CA ALA A 96 -3.76 -19.24 -19.50
C ALA A 96 -2.95 -19.41 -20.80
N LEU A 97 -2.14 -18.42 -21.17
CA LEU A 97 -1.27 -18.48 -22.35
C LEU A 97 -0.23 -19.60 -22.22
N ALA A 98 0.46 -19.69 -21.08
CA ALA A 98 1.44 -20.74 -20.81
C ALA A 98 0.82 -22.15 -20.89
N SER A 99 -0.40 -22.31 -20.35
CA SER A 99 -1.14 -23.57 -20.40
C SER A 99 -1.56 -23.94 -21.84
N SER A 100 -2.01 -22.97 -22.63
CA SER A 100 -2.40 -23.18 -24.03
C SER A 100 -1.23 -23.52 -24.96
N GLY A 101 -0.04 -22.94 -24.71
CA GLY A 101 1.17 -23.26 -25.45
C GLY A 101 1.69 -24.68 -25.15
N SER A 102 1.47 -25.19 -23.93
CA SER A 102 1.85 -26.55 -23.54
C SER A 102 0.95 -27.64 -24.14
N LEU A 103 -0.32 -27.32 -24.44
CA LEU A 103 -1.27 -28.26 -25.04
C LEU A 103 -1.12 -28.40 -26.56
N ALA A 104 -0.47 -27.45 -27.23
CA ALA A 104 -0.22 -27.50 -28.67
C ALA A 104 0.98 -28.39 -29.07
N GLN A 105 1.65 -29.04 -28.10
CA GLN A 105 2.85 -29.85 -28.32
C GLN A 105 2.65 -31.36 -28.09
N ASN A 106 1.43 -31.84 -27.87
CA ASN A 106 1.12 -33.29 -27.74
C ASN A 106 0.28 -33.81 -28.91
#